data_AF-A0A0D6LCD4-F1
#
_entry.id   AF-A0A0D6LCD4-F1
#
_cell.length_a   1.000
_cell.length_b   1.000
_cell.length_c   1.000
_cell.angle_alpha   90.00
_cell.angle_beta   90.00
_cell.angle_gamma   90.00
#
_symmetry.space_group_name_H-M   'P 1'
#
loop_
_entity.id
_entity.type
_entity.pdbx_description
1 polymer ?
#
loop_
_entity_poly.entity_id
_entity_poly.type
_entity_poly.pdbx_seq_one_letter_code
_entity_poly.pdbx_strand_id
1 'polypeptide(L)'
;MIQSKSAGHAKAYFSDALAKSDYYTSDQELAGYWQGKLADRIGLSGHSSKDGFFALCENRHPHTGAPLTPRTKEERTTGYDINFHCPKSVSLLHVFSKDDHILTAFQEAVTDTMKEIEADSQARVRQGGIYDDRQTGALVWAHFVHQTARPVEGQLPDPHLHSHCFVFNATWDENEGRIKAGQFRDIKRNMPYYQARFHMVLSDKLASLGYGIRRTAKSFEIEGVPQRAIDLFSKRTDEIGRMAKEKGITDAKELDNLGARTRGRKQKGASMDELKREWMAQIQASEAGRREDLQKTVRSSPEK
;
A
#
# COMPACT_ATOMS: atom_id res chain seq x y z
N MET A 1 0.39 -1.19 8.35
CA MET A 1 1.69 -0.96 9.03
C MET A 1 2.22 -2.23 9.68
N ILE A 2 3.17 -2.87 9.02
CA ILE A 2 3.87 -4.08 9.47
C ILE A 2 5.35 -3.74 9.70
N GLN A 3 5.90 -4.13 10.85
CA GLN A 3 7.30 -3.88 11.19
C GLN A 3 8.23 -4.90 10.53
N SER A 4 9.31 -4.45 9.90
CA SER A 4 10.40 -5.31 9.44
C SER A 4 11.57 -5.28 10.43
N LYS A 5 11.87 -6.43 11.02
CA LYS A 5 12.86 -6.60 12.10
C LYS A 5 14.26 -7.03 11.64
N SER A 6 14.47 -7.26 10.34
CA SER A 6 15.80 -7.59 9.81
C SER A 6 15.97 -7.10 8.37
N ALA A 7 17.23 -6.81 8.02
CA ALA A 7 17.59 -6.37 6.68
C ALA A 7 17.33 -7.47 5.64
N GLY A 8 17.63 -8.73 5.97
CA GLY A 8 17.34 -9.87 5.11
C GLY A 8 15.86 -10.00 4.78
N HIS A 9 14.97 -9.85 5.77
CA HIS A 9 13.53 -9.88 5.54
C HIS A 9 13.05 -8.68 4.70
N ALA A 10 13.57 -7.48 4.96
CA ALA A 10 13.23 -6.29 4.16
C ALA A 10 13.70 -6.41 2.69
N LYS A 11 14.89 -6.96 2.46
CA LYS A 11 15.46 -7.20 1.12
C LYS A 11 14.70 -8.29 0.35
N ALA A 12 14.35 -9.38 1.03
CA ALA A 12 13.50 -10.43 0.46
C ALA A 12 12.12 -9.89 0.13
N TYR A 13 11.53 -9.09 1.02
CA TYR A 13 10.27 -8.40 0.76
C TYR A 13 10.34 -7.50 -0.48
N PHE A 14 11.40 -6.69 -0.63
CA PHE A 14 11.62 -5.93 -1.87
C PHE A 14 11.73 -6.83 -3.10
N SER A 15 12.56 -7.87 -3.03
CA SER A 15 12.85 -8.75 -4.18
C SER A 15 11.65 -9.61 -4.61
N ASP A 16 10.88 -10.12 -3.65
CA ASP A 16 9.76 -11.04 -3.89
C ASP A 16 8.42 -10.34 -4.09
N ALA A 17 8.23 -9.19 -3.42
CA ALA A 17 6.94 -8.52 -3.34
C ALA A 17 6.87 -7.19 -4.07
N LEU A 18 8.01 -6.53 -4.40
CA LEU A 18 8.02 -5.14 -4.87
C LEU A 18 8.89 -4.87 -6.13
N ALA A 19 9.79 -5.78 -6.52
CA ALA A 19 10.80 -5.55 -7.56
C ALA A 19 10.56 -6.31 -8.88
N LYS A 20 9.43 -7.01 -9.06
CA LYS A 20 9.23 -7.85 -10.25
C LYS A 20 8.83 -7.07 -11.52
N SER A 21 8.86 -5.73 -11.48
CA SER A 21 8.74 -4.89 -12.68
C SER A 21 9.96 -4.96 -13.60
N ASP A 22 11.15 -5.25 -13.06
CA ASP A 22 12.42 -5.00 -13.78
C ASP A 22 12.87 -6.13 -14.72
N TYR A 23 12.23 -7.30 -14.66
CA TYR A 23 12.53 -8.41 -15.56
C TYR A 23 11.26 -8.77 -16.33
N TYR A 24 11.16 -8.21 -17.55
CA TYR A 24 10.22 -8.52 -18.63
C TYR A 24 8.82 -9.01 -18.18
N THR A 25 7.77 -8.24 -18.51
CA THR A 25 6.34 -8.63 -18.45
C THR A 25 5.70 -8.74 -17.05
N SER A 26 5.62 -7.64 -16.29
CA SER A 26 4.67 -7.56 -15.18
C SER A 26 4.09 -6.14 -15.02
N ASP A 27 3.21 -5.76 -15.93
CA ASP A 27 2.35 -4.56 -15.88
C ASP A 27 1.40 -4.55 -14.65
N GLN A 28 1.41 -5.62 -13.84
CA GLN A 28 0.67 -5.73 -12.58
C GLN A 28 1.31 -4.94 -11.42
N GLU A 29 2.63 -4.73 -11.46
CA GLU A 29 3.43 -4.07 -10.42
C GLU A 29 4.14 -2.86 -11.06
N LEU A 30 3.84 -1.65 -10.58
CA LEU A 30 4.49 -0.44 -11.06
C LEU A 30 5.85 -0.26 -10.37
N ALA A 31 6.81 0.32 -11.11
CA ALA A 31 8.13 0.61 -10.58
C ALA A 31 8.05 1.43 -9.29
N GLY A 32 8.92 1.12 -8.33
CA GLY A 32 8.97 1.84 -7.06
C GLY A 32 9.58 3.23 -7.21
N TYR A 33 9.16 4.18 -6.37
CA TYR A 33 9.72 5.55 -6.34
C TYR A 33 10.09 5.99 -4.93
N TRP A 34 11.19 6.74 -4.83
CA TRP A 34 11.61 7.42 -3.61
C TRP A 34 10.71 8.63 -3.31
N GLN A 35 10.32 8.77 -2.05
CA GLN A 35 9.60 9.95 -1.55
C GLN A 35 10.02 10.28 -0.11
N GLY A 36 9.75 11.52 0.28
CA GLY A 36 9.95 12.05 1.63
C GLY A 36 11.13 13.02 1.73
N LYS A 37 11.05 13.93 2.70
CA LYS A 37 12.06 14.98 2.91
C LYS A 37 13.42 14.41 3.31
N LEU A 38 13.46 13.26 3.98
CA LEU A 38 14.75 12.60 4.24
C LEU A 38 15.33 12.01 2.95
N ALA A 39 14.48 11.54 2.01
CA ALA A 39 14.93 11.09 0.70
C ALA A 39 15.63 12.22 -0.05
N ASP A 40 14.97 13.38 -0.14
CA ASP A 40 15.53 14.60 -0.75
C ASP A 40 16.86 14.98 -0.10
N ARG A 41 16.91 14.99 1.25
CA ARG A 41 18.12 15.34 2.02
C ARG A 41 19.30 14.42 1.74
N ILE A 42 19.08 13.13 1.47
CA ILE A 42 20.16 12.16 1.18
C ILE A 42 20.35 11.91 -0.32
N GLY A 43 19.72 12.73 -1.17
CA GLY A 43 19.85 12.73 -2.62
C GLY A 43 19.11 11.60 -3.33
N LEU A 44 18.09 11.00 -2.71
CA LEU A 44 17.26 9.96 -3.33
C LEU A 44 16.04 10.59 -3.98
N SER A 45 15.89 10.38 -5.28
CA SER A 45 14.75 10.83 -6.06
C SER A 45 14.48 9.85 -7.21
N GLY A 46 13.30 9.94 -7.82
CA GLY A 46 12.93 9.06 -8.92
C GLY A 46 12.77 7.60 -8.49
N HIS A 47 13.20 6.68 -9.34
CA HIS A 47 12.99 5.24 -9.12
C HIS A 47 13.77 4.70 -7.92
N SER A 48 13.12 3.83 -7.15
CA SER A 48 13.74 3.13 -6.03
C SER A 48 14.63 1.99 -6.51
N SER A 49 15.91 2.28 -6.76
CA SER A 49 16.88 1.26 -7.16
C SER A 49 17.08 0.20 -6.06
N LYS A 50 17.33 -1.05 -6.50
CA LYS A 50 17.63 -2.17 -5.60
C LYS A 50 18.79 -1.84 -4.66
N ASP A 51 19.87 -1.26 -5.18
CA ASP A 51 21.06 -0.93 -4.39
C ASP A 51 20.77 0.15 -3.35
N GLY A 52 20.01 1.19 -3.71
CA GLY A 52 19.60 2.23 -2.77
C GLY A 52 18.71 1.68 -1.65
N PHE A 53 17.73 0.84 -2.01
CA PHE A 53 16.87 0.16 -1.05
C PHE A 53 17.67 -0.74 -0.11
N PHE A 54 18.59 -1.54 -0.67
CA PHE A 54 19.40 -2.47 0.10
C PHE A 54 20.38 -1.74 1.02
N ALA A 55 20.96 -0.62 0.58
CA ALA A 55 21.82 0.23 1.41
C ALA A 55 21.05 0.76 2.64
N LEU A 56 19.86 1.31 2.44
CA LEU A 56 19.01 1.77 3.56
C LEU A 56 18.58 0.60 4.47
N CYS A 57 18.31 -0.59 3.92
CA CYS A 57 18.08 -1.80 4.72
C CYS A 57 19.27 -2.19 5.60
N GLU A 58 20.49 -1.92 5.15
CA GLU A 58 21.73 -2.18 5.89
C GLU A 58 22.18 -1.00 6.76
N ASN A 59 21.33 0.03 6.91
CA ASN A 59 21.63 1.25 7.66
C ASN A 59 22.84 2.01 7.10
N ARG A 60 22.96 2.07 5.77
CA ARG A 60 24.03 2.79 5.06
C ARG A 60 23.45 3.85 4.15
N HIS A 61 24.17 4.95 4.02
CA HIS A 61 23.87 5.99 3.05
C HIS A 61 24.08 5.45 1.63
N PRO A 62 23.08 5.53 0.72
CA PRO A 62 23.17 4.92 -0.61
C PRO A 62 24.32 5.42 -1.48
N HIS A 63 24.64 6.72 -1.40
CA HIS A 63 25.73 7.31 -2.20
C HIS A 63 27.13 7.16 -1.58
N THR A 64 27.27 7.33 -0.26
CA THR A 64 28.60 7.39 0.39
C THR A 64 29.00 6.07 1.05
N GLY A 65 28.06 5.14 1.25
CA GLY A 65 28.27 3.90 2.00
C GLY A 65 28.46 4.09 3.51
N ALA A 66 28.52 5.33 4.00
CA ALA A 66 28.69 5.65 5.41
C ALA A 66 27.51 5.17 6.25
N PRO A 67 27.68 4.92 7.57
CA PRO A 67 26.58 4.60 8.46
C PRO A 67 25.49 5.68 8.41
N LEU A 68 24.24 5.28 8.19
CA LEU A 68 23.10 6.19 8.09
C LEU A 68 22.77 6.81 9.47
N THR A 69 22.85 6.02 10.53
CA THR A 69 22.64 6.49 11.92
C THR A 69 23.87 6.20 12.78
N PRO A 70 24.06 6.88 13.93
CA PRO A 70 25.24 6.70 14.78
C PRO A 70 25.50 5.28 15.31
N ARG A 71 24.49 4.40 15.33
CA ARG A 71 24.61 3.02 15.84
C ARG A 71 23.83 2.05 14.97
N THR A 72 24.42 0.89 14.71
CA THR A 72 23.76 -0.25 14.05
C THR A 72 23.75 -1.43 15.02
N LYS A 73 22.58 -2.04 15.23
CA LYS A 73 22.41 -3.27 16.01
C LYS A 73 21.97 -4.40 15.07
N GLU A 74 22.33 -5.64 15.39
CA GLU A 74 21.97 -6.81 14.57
C GLU A 74 20.45 -6.98 14.43
N GLU A 75 19.70 -6.90 15.53
CA GLU A 75 18.23 -7.02 15.54
C GLU A 75 17.51 -5.67 15.39
N ARG A 76 18.06 -4.75 14.59
CA ARG A 76 17.43 -3.44 14.41
C ARG A 76 16.11 -3.56 13.65
N THR A 77 15.16 -2.70 14.01
CA THR A 77 14.05 -2.43 13.11
C THR A 77 14.57 -1.72 11.86
N THR A 78 14.38 -2.35 10.72
CA THR A 78 14.82 -1.84 9.42
C THR A 78 13.88 -0.76 8.90
N GLY A 79 12.59 -0.97 9.09
CA GLY A 79 11.54 -0.10 8.61
C GLY A 79 10.16 -0.69 8.84
N TYR A 80 9.16 -0.07 8.21
CA TYR A 80 7.77 -0.42 8.31
C TYR A 80 7.10 -0.38 6.94
N ASP A 81 6.37 -1.42 6.59
CA ASP A 81 5.49 -1.45 5.42
C ASP A 81 4.14 -0.82 5.81
N ILE A 82 3.81 0.34 5.25
CA ILE A 82 2.50 0.98 5.38
C ILE A 82 1.72 0.73 4.09
N ASN A 83 0.62 0.00 4.22
CA ASN A 83 -0.14 -0.55 3.12
C ASN A 83 -1.44 0.23 2.98
N PHE A 84 -1.72 0.73 1.77
CA PHE A 84 -2.96 1.44 1.44
C PHE A 84 -3.79 0.57 0.51
N HIS A 85 -5.01 0.26 0.91
CA HIS A 85 -5.95 -0.52 0.12
C HIS A 85 -7.17 0.33 -0.20
N CYS A 86 -7.47 0.51 -1.48
CA CYS A 86 -8.73 1.16 -1.86
C CYS A 86 -9.92 0.18 -1.70
N PRO A 87 -11.16 0.71 -1.66
CA PRO A 87 -12.35 -0.13 -1.77
C PRO A 87 -12.38 -0.98 -3.04
N LYS A 88 -13.11 -2.10 -3.00
CA LYS A 88 -13.14 -3.03 -4.12
C LYS A 88 -13.74 -2.40 -5.38
N SER A 89 -14.78 -1.56 -5.24
CA SER A 89 -15.36 -0.84 -6.38
C SER A 89 -14.35 0.04 -7.12
N VAL A 90 -13.41 0.67 -6.41
CA VAL A 90 -12.33 1.47 -7.00
C VAL A 90 -11.39 0.58 -7.81
N SER A 91 -10.99 -0.58 -7.26
CA SER A 91 -10.15 -1.56 -7.97
C SER A 91 -10.83 -2.08 -9.25
N LEU A 92 -12.13 -2.35 -9.19
CA LEU A 92 -12.90 -2.80 -10.36
C LEU A 92 -12.98 -1.71 -11.42
N LEU A 93 -13.31 -0.48 -11.05
CA LEU A 93 -13.39 0.61 -12.01
C LEU A 93 -12.04 0.97 -12.62
N HIS A 94 -10.97 0.94 -11.82
CA HIS A 94 -9.60 1.14 -12.31
C HIS A 94 -9.25 0.17 -13.45
N VAL A 95 -9.51 -1.13 -13.24
CA VAL A 95 -9.17 -2.19 -14.19
C VAL A 95 -9.88 -2.03 -15.54
N PHE A 96 -11.11 -1.50 -15.54
CA PHE A 96 -11.91 -1.28 -16.76
C PHE A 96 -11.84 0.15 -17.30
N SER A 97 -11.09 1.05 -16.63
CA SER A 97 -10.86 2.40 -17.14
C SER A 97 -9.92 2.35 -18.35
N LYS A 98 -10.13 3.29 -19.28
CA LYS A 98 -9.34 3.40 -20.51
C LYS A 98 -8.12 4.33 -20.37
N ASP A 99 -8.01 4.97 -19.22
CA ASP A 99 -7.03 5.99 -18.86
C ASP A 99 -6.64 5.84 -17.37
N ASP A 100 -5.57 6.52 -16.96
CA ASP A 100 -4.95 6.34 -15.64
C ASP A 100 -5.51 7.25 -14.54
N HIS A 101 -6.60 7.99 -14.80
CA HIS A 101 -7.11 9.00 -13.86
C HIS A 101 -7.44 8.46 -12.46
N ILE A 102 -7.95 7.22 -12.34
CA ILE A 102 -8.19 6.57 -11.04
C ILE A 102 -6.86 6.20 -10.36
N LEU A 103 -5.90 5.67 -11.12
CA LEU A 103 -4.56 5.36 -10.63
C LEU A 103 -3.87 6.63 -10.11
N THR A 104 -3.95 7.74 -10.84
CA THR A 104 -3.42 9.03 -10.42
C THR A 104 -4.08 9.51 -9.13
N ALA A 105 -5.41 9.51 -9.06
CA ALA A 105 -6.13 9.91 -7.84
C ALA A 105 -5.75 9.05 -6.63
N PHE A 106 -5.58 7.74 -6.84
CA PHE A 106 -5.11 6.81 -5.82
C PHE A 106 -3.67 7.12 -5.35
N GLN A 107 -2.72 7.27 -6.28
CA GLN A 107 -1.33 7.59 -5.97
C GLN A 107 -1.20 8.93 -5.22
N GLU A 108 -1.95 9.94 -5.63
CA GLU A 108 -2.00 11.23 -4.94
C GLU A 108 -2.55 11.09 -3.52
N ALA A 109 -3.65 10.35 -3.34
CA ALA A 109 -4.22 10.11 -2.00
C ALA A 109 -3.24 9.39 -1.07
N VAL A 110 -2.47 8.43 -1.59
CA VAL A 110 -1.39 7.77 -0.87
C VAL A 110 -0.30 8.77 -0.50
N THR A 111 0.20 9.56 -1.45
CA THR A 111 1.24 10.55 -1.22
C THR A 111 0.81 11.62 -0.22
N ASP A 112 -0.42 12.14 -0.31
CA ASP A 112 -0.95 13.15 0.60
C ASP A 112 -1.05 12.60 2.03
N THR A 113 -1.53 11.37 2.19
CA THR A 113 -1.58 10.71 3.50
C THR A 113 -0.19 10.42 4.07
N MET A 114 0.76 10.02 3.22
CA MET A 114 2.14 9.78 3.62
C MET A 114 2.85 11.07 4.06
N LYS A 115 2.52 12.23 3.48
CA LYS A 115 3.02 13.54 3.95
C LYS A 115 2.50 13.89 5.35
N GLU A 116 1.25 13.55 5.68
CA GLU A 116 0.73 13.69 7.05
C GLU A 116 1.49 12.77 8.02
N ILE A 117 1.71 11.51 7.64
CA ILE A 117 2.50 10.56 8.44
C ILE A 117 3.95 11.04 8.63
N GLU A 118 4.56 11.61 7.58
CA GLU A 118 5.89 12.19 7.65
C GLU A 118 5.94 13.37 8.62
N ALA A 119 4.95 14.27 8.57
CA ALA A 119 4.87 15.41 9.47
C ALA A 119 4.85 14.98 10.94
N ASP A 120 4.20 13.86 11.26
CA ASP A 120 4.08 13.29 12.61
C ASP A 120 5.29 12.44 13.04
N SER A 121 6.33 12.33 12.20
CA SER A 121 7.53 11.58 12.56
C SER A 121 8.30 12.23 13.70
N GLN A 122 8.88 11.39 14.55
CA GLN A 122 9.63 11.79 15.73
C GLN A 122 10.94 11.01 15.87
N ALA A 123 11.85 11.51 16.70
CA ALA A 123 13.04 10.80 17.18
C ALA A 123 13.17 10.92 18.71
N ARG A 124 13.74 9.90 19.35
CA ARG A 124 14.02 9.92 20.79
C ARG A 124 15.18 10.86 21.12
N VAL A 125 15.03 11.72 22.11
CA VAL A 125 16.08 12.57 22.67
C VAL A 125 16.52 11.98 24.01
N ARG A 126 17.79 11.62 24.12
CA ARG A 126 18.39 10.93 25.28
C ARG A 126 19.77 11.53 25.59
N GLN A 127 19.82 12.83 25.82
CA GLN A 127 21.05 13.58 26.04
C GLN A 127 20.87 14.56 27.19
N GLY A 128 21.92 14.72 28.02
CA GLY A 128 21.92 15.71 29.11
C GLY A 128 20.82 15.47 30.18
N GLY A 129 20.44 14.21 30.42
CA GLY A 129 19.37 13.87 31.36
C GLY A 129 17.94 14.03 30.80
N ILE A 130 17.78 14.53 29.57
CA ILE A 130 16.47 14.68 28.91
C ILE A 130 16.02 13.32 28.37
N TYR A 131 14.75 12.98 28.63
CA TYR A 131 14.09 11.76 28.16
C TYR A 131 12.77 12.12 27.46
N ASP A 132 12.87 12.69 26.25
CA ASP A 132 11.73 13.17 25.48
C ASP A 132 11.69 12.59 24.04
N ASP A 133 10.59 12.79 23.32
CA ASP A 133 10.43 12.47 21.89
C ASP A 133 10.22 13.79 21.13
N ARG A 134 11.07 14.07 20.14
CA ARG A 134 11.06 15.31 19.35
C ARG A 134 10.50 15.06 17.96
N GLN A 135 9.59 15.92 17.51
CA GLN A 135 9.10 15.92 16.14
C GLN A 135 10.22 16.27 15.14
N THR A 136 10.35 15.46 14.10
CA THR A 136 11.38 15.57 13.07
C THR A 136 10.81 15.90 11.70
N GLY A 137 9.59 15.43 11.40
CA GLY A 137 8.87 15.83 10.19
C GLY A 137 9.53 15.41 8.88
N ALA A 138 10.40 14.40 8.89
CA ALA A 138 11.21 13.95 7.76
C ALA A 138 11.39 12.43 7.74
N LEU A 139 10.87 11.77 6.71
CA LEU A 139 10.97 10.34 6.49
C LEU A 139 11.53 10.04 5.09
N VAL A 140 11.96 8.80 4.89
CA VAL A 140 12.29 8.26 3.57
C VAL A 140 11.52 6.97 3.37
N TRP A 141 10.82 6.86 2.25
CA TRP A 141 10.12 5.64 1.88
C TRP A 141 10.23 5.35 0.39
N ALA A 142 10.10 4.07 0.07
CA ALA A 142 9.86 3.62 -1.29
C ALA A 142 8.38 3.26 -1.47
N HIS A 143 7.78 3.78 -2.53
CA HIS A 143 6.36 3.63 -2.87
C HIS A 143 6.20 2.67 -4.04
N PHE A 144 5.46 1.58 -3.86
CA PHE A 144 5.15 0.58 -4.89
C PHE A 144 3.65 0.40 -5.04
N VAL A 145 3.13 0.46 -6.26
CA VAL A 145 1.71 0.27 -6.55
C VAL A 145 1.48 -1.07 -7.23
N HIS A 146 0.51 -1.82 -6.73
CA HIS A 146 0.11 -3.12 -7.24
C HIS A 146 -1.36 -3.09 -7.65
N GLN A 147 -1.72 -3.90 -8.65
CA GLN A 147 -3.07 -3.93 -9.21
C GLN A 147 -3.82 -5.25 -8.99
N THR A 148 -3.16 -6.26 -8.43
CA THR A 148 -3.71 -7.60 -8.23
C THR A 148 -3.62 -8.05 -6.78
N ALA A 149 -4.62 -8.79 -6.32
CA ALA A 149 -4.57 -9.46 -5.03
C ALA A 149 -3.54 -10.61 -5.06
N ARG A 150 -3.17 -11.13 -3.90
CA ARG A 150 -2.45 -12.41 -3.88
C ARG A 150 -3.39 -13.52 -4.40
N PRO A 151 -2.91 -14.41 -5.28
CA PRO A 151 -3.74 -15.49 -5.80
C PRO A 151 -4.12 -16.45 -4.68
N VAL A 152 -5.32 -16.99 -4.79
CA VAL A 152 -5.77 -18.17 -4.05
C VAL A 152 -5.35 -19.40 -4.87
N GLU A 153 -4.97 -20.49 -4.23
CA GLU A 153 -4.52 -21.68 -4.95
C GLU A 153 -5.58 -22.17 -5.94
N GLY A 154 -5.18 -22.40 -7.19
CA GLY A 154 -6.09 -22.81 -8.27
C GLY A 154 -6.98 -21.70 -8.83
N GLN A 155 -6.81 -20.44 -8.41
CA GLN A 155 -7.60 -19.30 -8.88
C GLN A 155 -6.72 -18.16 -9.37
N LEU A 156 -7.23 -17.43 -10.35
CA LEU A 156 -6.60 -16.19 -10.80
C LEU A 156 -6.76 -15.09 -9.74
N PRO A 157 -5.76 -14.20 -9.61
CA PRO A 157 -5.82 -13.12 -8.63
C PRO A 157 -6.95 -12.15 -8.97
N ASP A 158 -7.61 -11.62 -7.93
CA ASP A 158 -8.65 -10.61 -8.09
C ASP A 158 -8.05 -9.21 -8.36
N PRO A 159 -8.81 -8.31 -9.02
CA PRO A 159 -8.50 -6.88 -9.08
C PRO A 159 -8.28 -6.31 -7.68
N HIS A 160 -7.12 -5.69 -7.45
CA HIS A 160 -6.82 -5.07 -6.16
C HIS A 160 -5.78 -3.96 -6.30
N LEU A 161 -6.24 -2.73 -6.50
CA LEU A 161 -5.39 -1.56 -6.50
C LEU A 161 -4.97 -1.22 -5.06
N HIS A 162 -3.68 -1.34 -4.78
CA HIS A 162 -3.12 -1.07 -3.47
C HIS A 162 -1.68 -0.58 -3.57
N SER A 163 -1.21 0.04 -2.50
CA SER A 163 0.14 0.60 -2.42
C SER A 163 0.86 0.10 -1.18
N HIS A 164 2.15 -0.18 -1.34
CA HIS A 164 3.10 -0.42 -0.28
C HIS A 164 4.05 0.76 -0.18
N CYS A 165 4.04 1.44 0.96
CA CYS A 165 5.03 2.45 1.31
C CYS A 165 5.97 1.86 2.36
N PHE A 166 7.14 1.39 1.92
CA PHE A 166 8.17 0.89 2.83
C PHE A 166 8.97 2.06 3.40
N VAL A 167 8.64 2.45 4.62
CA VAL A 167 9.27 3.54 5.37
C VAL A 167 10.49 3.01 6.11
N PHE A 168 11.67 3.56 5.84
CA PHE A 168 12.87 3.16 6.56
C PHE A 168 12.88 3.76 7.96
N ASN A 169 13.45 3.02 8.91
CA ASN A 169 13.55 3.46 10.30
C ASN A 169 14.66 4.51 10.47
N ALA A 170 14.48 5.66 9.84
CA ALA A 170 15.42 6.77 9.79
C ALA A 170 14.66 8.09 9.67
N THR A 171 15.09 9.09 10.43
CA THR A 171 14.54 10.44 10.40
C THR A 171 15.64 11.46 10.75
N TRP A 172 15.54 12.68 10.22
CA TRP A 172 16.51 13.74 10.47
C TRP A 172 16.14 14.56 11.71
N ASP A 173 17.04 14.63 12.69
CA ASP A 173 16.89 15.47 13.88
C ASP A 173 17.67 16.77 13.68
N GLU A 174 16.97 17.85 13.34
CA GLU A 174 17.57 19.16 13.02
C GLU A 174 18.42 19.70 14.17
N ASN A 175 17.97 19.54 15.41
CA ASN A 175 18.66 20.04 16.59
C ASN A 175 19.96 19.28 16.89
N GLU A 176 20.02 17.99 16.56
CA GLU A 176 21.23 17.17 16.75
C GLU A 176 22.09 17.05 15.49
N GLY A 177 21.64 17.61 14.36
CA GLY A 177 22.36 17.61 13.09
C GLY A 177 22.68 16.22 12.55
N ARG A 178 21.80 15.23 12.79
CA ARG A 178 22.06 13.84 12.40
C ARG A 178 20.79 13.03 12.15
N ILE A 179 20.92 11.97 11.35
CA ILE A 179 19.87 10.99 11.14
C ILE A 179 19.83 10.02 12.34
N LYS A 180 18.64 9.78 12.87
CA LYS A 180 18.37 8.89 14.00
C LYS A 180 17.30 7.88 13.61
N ALA A 181 17.17 6.83 14.43
CA ALA A 181 16.02 5.93 14.30
C ALA A 181 14.73 6.71 14.59
N GLY A 182 13.70 6.46 13.78
CA GLY A 182 12.37 7.05 13.97
C GLY A 182 11.64 6.41 15.14
N GLN A 183 10.82 7.21 15.83
CA GLN A 183 9.90 6.76 16.85
C GLN A 183 8.52 6.56 16.20
N PHE A 184 8.19 5.31 15.90
CA PHE A 184 6.96 4.97 15.17
C PHE A 184 5.79 4.52 16.07
N ARG A 185 5.95 4.55 17.40
CA ARG A 185 4.90 4.10 18.33
C ARG A 185 3.60 4.88 18.13
N ASP A 186 3.71 6.19 17.99
CA ASP A 186 2.56 7.08 17.92
C ASP A 186 1.92 7.04 16.53
N ILE A 187 2.74 7.01 15.48
CA ILE A 187 2.29 6.70 14.12
C ILE A 187 1.50 5.38 14.09
N LYS A 188 2.03 4.31 14.70
CA LYS A 188 1.36 2.99 14.74
C LYS A 188 0.02 3.06 15.49
N ARG A 189 -0.04 3.78 16.61
CA ARG A 189 -1.28 4.00 17.38
C ARG A 189 -2.32 4.76 16.55
N ASN A 190 -1.89 5.74 15.77
CA ASN A 190 -2.74 6.61 14.95
C ASN A 190 -3.09 6.02 13.57
N MET A 191 -2.71 4.78 13.26
CA MET A 191 -3.05 4.13 11.98
C MET A 191 -4.54 4.20 11.58
N PRO A 192 -5.52 4.03 12.49
CA PRO A 192 -6.93 4.21 12.14
C PRO A 192 -7.28 5.63 11.65
N TYR A 193 -6.61 6.66 12.20
CA TYR A 193 -6.76 8.04 11.75
C TYR A 193 -6.24 8.19 10.31
N TYR A 194 -5.00 7.77 10.03
CA TYR A 194 -4.45 7.87 8.67
C TYR A 194 -5.23 7.04 7.65
N GLN A 195 -5.81 5.90 8.05
CA GLN A 195 -6.70 5.13 7.20
C GLN A 195 -7.96 5.93 6.83
N ALA A 196 -8.58 6.59 7.80
CA ALA A 196 -9.75 7.44 7.56
C ALA A 196 -9.39 8.64 6.67
N ARG A 197 -8.23 9.27 6.91
CA ARG A 197 -7.67 10.34 6.06
C ARG A 197 -7.49 9.88 4.62
N PHE A 198 -6.83 8.74 4.40
CA PHE A 198 -6.65 8.17 3.07
C PHE A 198 -7.98 7.93 2.34
N HIS A 199 -8.96 7.29 2.99
CA HIS A 199 -10.26 7.06 2.39
C HIS A 199 -11.00 8.35 2.05
N MET A 200 -10.93 9.36 2.91
CA MET A 200 -11.53 10.67 2.67
C MET A 200 -10.87 11.38 1.48
N VAL A 201 -9.54 11.47 1.45
CA VAL A 201 -8.81 12.12 0.35
C VAL A 201 -9.10 11.40 -0.99
N LEU A 202 -9.10 10.06 -0.99
CA LEU A 202 -9.42 9.29 -2.18
C LEU A 202 -10.87 9.50 -2.64
N SER A 203 -11.84 9.48 -1.72
CA SER A 203 -13.24 9.70 -2.09
C SER A 203 -13.48 11.10 -2.66
N ASP A 204 -12.83 12.13 -2.11
CA ASP A 204 -12.98 13.51 -2.58
C ASP A 204 -12.38 13.70 -3.98
N LYS A 205 -11.21 13.09 -4.24
CA LYS A 205 -10.60 13.08 -5.58
C LYS A 205 -11.48 12.35 -6.60
N LEU A 206 -12.05 11.19 -6.24
CA LEU A 206 -12.96 10.45 -7.10
C LEU A 206 -14.27 11.22 -7.35
N ALA A 207 -14.83 11.88 -6.34
CA ALA A 207 -16.00 12.73 -6.50
C ALA A 207 -15.72 13.89 -7.47
N SER A 208 -14.54 14.51 -7.38
CA SER A 208 -14.09 15.57 -8.29
C SER A 208 -13.92 15.09 -9.74
N LEU A 209 -13.70 13.79 -9.94
CA LEU A 209 -13.65 13.15 -11.27
C LEU A 209 -15.04 12.77 -11.81
N GLY A 210 -16.11 13.01 -11.05
CA GLY A 210 -17.50 12.75 -11.42
C GLY A 210 -18.07 11.42 -10.92
N TYR A 211 -17.43 10.76 -9.96
CA TYR A 211 -17.94 9.51 -9.38
C TYR A 211 -18.87 9.77 -8.19
N GLY A 212 -20.05 9.16 -8.17
CA GLY A 212 -20.90 9.11 -6.98
C GLY A 212 -20.25 8.26 -5.89
N ILE A 213 -20.33 8.68 -4.62
CA ILE A 213 -19.70 8.00 -3.48
C ILE A 213 -20.77 7.55 -2.48
N ARG A 214 -20.84 6.23 -2.26
CA ARG A 214 -21.69 5.63 -1.23
C ARG A 214 -20.85 5.26 -0.01
N ARG A 215 -21.13 5.88 1.13
CA ARG A 215 -20.45 5.54 2.40
C ARG A 215 -20.79 4.12 2.86
N THR A 216 -19.83 3.43 3.45
CA THR A 216 -20.01 2.17 4.16
C THR A 216 -19.64 2.34 5.63
N ALA A 217 -19.87 1.32 6.46
CA ALA A 217 -19.55 1.39 7.89
C ALA A 217 -18.05 1.64 8.18
N LYS A 218 -17.15 1.27 7.26
CA LYS A 218 -15.69 1.34 7.46
C LYS A 218 -14.94 2.13 6.38
N SER A 219 -15.59 2.49 5.27
CA SER A 219 -14.99 3.18 4.13
C SER A 219 -16.10 3.74 3.21
N PHE A 220 -15.95 3.61 1.89
CA PHE A 220 -16.92 3.95 0.86
C PHE A 220 -16.89 2.91 -0.27
N GLU A 221 -17.86 2.97 -1.17
CA GLU A 221 -17.83 2.33 -2.50
C GLU A 221 -18.32 3.33 -3.54
N ILE A 222 -17.94 3.16 -4.81
CA ILE A 222 -18.42 4.00 -5.91
C ILE A 222 -19.86 3.60 -6.29
N GLU A 223 -20.74 4.60 -6.41
CA GLU A 223 -22.11 4.41 -6.89
C GLU A 223 -22.13 3.90 -8.33
N GLY A 224 -23.06 2.97 -8.62
CA GLY A 224 -23.17 2.33 -9.92
C GLY A 224 -22.30 1.09 -10.10
N VAL A 225 -21.36 0.79 -9.18
CA VAL A 225 -20.71 -0.53 -9.12
C VAL A 225 -21.61 -1.53 -8.39
N PRO A 226 -22.08 -2.61 -9.03
CA PRO A 226 -22.98 -3.56 -8.40
C PRO A 226 -22.32 -4.33 -7.25
N GLN A 227 -23.05 -4.54 -6.14
CA GLN A 227 -22.55 -5.31 -4.99
C GLN A 227 -22.12 -6.72 -5.39
N ARG A 228 -22.86 -7.36 -6.30
CA ARG A 228 -22.53 -8.68 -6.84
C ARG A 228 -21.14 -8.75 -7.50
N ALA A 229 -20.71 -7.68 -8.17
CA ALA A 229 -19.38 -7.61 -8.76
C ALA A 229 -18.30 -7.46 -7.67
N ILE A 230 -18.59 -6.70 -6.62
CA ILE A 230 -17.70 -6.58 -5.45
C ILE A 230 -17.53 -7.95 -4.77
N ASP A 231 -18.62 -8.67 -4.56
CA ASP A 231 -18.62 -9.99 -3.92
C ASP A 231 -17.87 -11.02 -4.79
N LEU A 232 -18.08 -11.01 -6.11
CA LEU A 232 -17.39 -11.89 -7.07
C LEU A 232 -15.86 -11.80 -6.99
N PHE A 233 -15.32 -10.60 -6.76
CA PHE A 233 -13.88 -10.33 -6.71
C PHE A 233 -13.36 -10.12 -5.27
N SER A 234 -14.04 -10.71 -4.30
CA SER A 234 -13.63 -10.73 -2.89
C SER A 234 -13.19 -12.12 -2.42
N LYS A 235 -12.68 -12.96 -3.33
CA LYS A 235 -12.38 -14.39 -3.10
C LYS A 235 -11.42 -14.62 -1.94
N ARG A 236 -10.42 -13.74 -1.78
CA ARG A 236 -9.48 -13.80 -0.65
C ARG A 236 -10.15 -13.51 0.70
N THR A 237 -11.08 -12.56 0.73
CA THR A 237 -11.87 -12.26 1.94
C THR A 237 -12.72 -13.47 2.31
N ASP A 238 -13.33 -14.12 1.33
CA ASP A 238 -14.17 -15.32 1.54
C ASP A 238 -13.35 -16.52 1.99
N GLU A 239 -12.14 -16.72 1.45
CA GLU A 239 -11.20 -17.74 1.90
C GLU A 239 -10.80 -17.53 3.36
N ILE A 240 -10.41 -16.31 3.75
CA ILE A 240 -10.07 -15.98 5.15
C ILE A 240 -11.29 -16.19 6.05
N GLY A 241 -12.48 -15.76 5.62
CA GLY A 241 -13.73 -15.93 6.37
C GLY A 241 -14.09 -17.41 6.59
N ARG A 242 -13.93 -18.26 5.58
CA ARG A 242 -14.12 -19.71 5.70
C ARG A 242 -13.14 -20.34 6.68
N MET A 243 -11.84 -20.05 6.52
CA MET A 243 -10.81 -20.56 7.42
C MET A 243 -10.99 -20.09 8.87
N ALA A 244 -11.48 -18.85 9.06
CA ALA A 244 -11.79 -18.32 10.38
C ALA A 244 -12.96 -19.05 11.03
N LYS A 245 -14.03 -19.29 10.27
CA LYS A 245 -15.21 -20.05 10.73
C LYS A 245 -14.84 -21.49 11.09
N GLU A 246 -14.05 -22.16 10.25
CA GLU A 246 -13.54 -23.52 10.51
C GLU A 246 -12.69 -23.59 11.78
N LYS A 247 -11.94 -22.54 12.08
CA LYS A 247 -11.05 -22.46 13.25
C LYS A 247 -11.68 -21.78 14.47
N GLY A 248 -12.94 -21.37 14.40
CA GLY A 248 -13.63 -20.64 15.47
C GLY A 248 -13.03 -19.25 15.78
N ILE A 249 -12.27 -18.66 14.86
CA ILE A 249 -11.58 -17.39 15.06
C ILE A 249 -12.54 -16.23 14.82
N THR A 250 -12.73 -15.39 15.83
CA THR A 250 -13.57 -14.17 15.75
C THR A 250 -12.79 -12.88 16.02
N ASP A 251 -11.56 -12.99 16.56
CA ASP A 251 -10.70 -11.84 16.87
C ASP A 251 -10.04 -11.25 15.61
N ALA A 252 -10.06 -9.92 15.50
CA ALA A 252 -9.54 -9.21 14.32
C ALA A 252 -8.04 -9.35 14.12
N LYS A 253 -7.26 -9.49 15.21
CA LYS A 253 -5.80 -9.67 15.14
C LYS A 253 -5.45 -11.10 14.76
N GLU A 254 -6.21 -12.08 15.23
CA GLU A 254 -6.07 -13.47 14.80
C GLU A 254 -6.47 -13.67 13.33
N LEU A 255 -7.50 -12.97 12.85
CA LEU A 255 -7.87 -12.92 11.44
C LEU A 255 -6.75 -12.35 10.56
N ASP A 256 -6.14 -11.23 10.96
CA ASP A 256 -5.00 -10.63 10.25
C ASP A 256 -3.80 -11.59 10.19
N ASN A 257 -3.49 -12.25 11.31
CA ASN A 257 -2.46 -13.27 11.39
C ASN A 257 -2.76 -14.49 10.51
N LEU A 258 -4.03 -14.94 10.46
CA LEU A 258 -4.46 -16.03 9.59
C LEU A 258 -4.28 -15.65 8.12
N GLY A 259 -4.72 -14.45 7.73
CA GLY A 259 -4.53 -13.90 6.39
C GLY A 259 -3.05 -13.77 5.99
N ALA A 260 -2.16 -13.51 6.95
CA ALA A 260 -0.72 -13.50 6.74
C ALA A 260 -0.09 -14.89 6.57
N ARG A 261 -0.62 -15.92 7.28
CA ARG A 261 -0.09 -17.30 7.26
C ARG A 261 -0.57 -18.12 6.08
N THR A 262 -1.79 -17.90 5.59
CA THR A 262 -2.40 -18.69 4.51
C THR A 262 -2.15 -18.11 3.12
N ARG A 263 -1.04 -17.37 2.96
CA ARG A 263 -0.66 -16.76 1.68
C ARG A 263 -0.23 -17.85 0.71
N GLY A 264 -0.99 -18.04 -0.37
CA GLY A 264 -0.57 -18.85 -1.52
C GLY A 264 0.71 -18.30 -2.16
N ARG A 265 1.51 -19.18 -2.78
CA ARG A 265 2.63 -18.75 -3.63
C ARG A 265 2.05 -18.06 -4.88
N LYS A 266 2.61 -16.90 -5.25
CA LYS A 266 2.21 -16.22 -6.50
C LYS A 266 2.43 -17.19 -7.68
N GLN A 267 1.36 -17.54 -8.42
CA GLN A 267 1.49 -18.27 -9.68
C GLN A 267 2.23 -17.39 -10.70
N LYS A 268 3.08 -18.00 -11.54
CA LYS A 268 3.69 -17.30 -12.69
C LYS A 268 2.64 -17.17 -13.80
N GLY A 269 2.59 -16.00 -14.46
CA GLY A 269 2.47 -16.00 -15.92
C GLY A 269 1.27 -15.35 -16.60
N ALA A 270 0.35 -14.67 -15.91
CA ALA A 270 -0.71 -13.91 -16.61
C ALA A 270 -0.31 -12.44 -16.78
N SER A 271 -0.41 -11.90 -17.99
CA SER A 271 -0.32 -10.46 -18.28
C SER A 271 -1.53 -9.70 -17.71
N MET A 272 -1.43 -8.38 -17.55
CA MET A 272 -2.60 -7.58 -17.13
C MET A 272 -3.74 -7.69 -18.14
N ASP A 273 -3.44 -7.79 -19.43
CA ASP A 273 -4.45 -7.91 -20.47
C ASP A 273 -5.19 -9.25 -20.41
N GLU A 274 -4.49 -10.35 -20.11
CA GLU A 274 -5.12 -11.66 -19.88
C GLU A 274 -6.03 -11.62 -18.65
N LEU A 275 -5.56 -11.03 -17.54
CA LEU A 275 -6.37 -10.87 -16.34
C LEU A 275 -7.61 -10.02 -16.60
N LYS A 276 -7.49 -8.89 -17.30
CA LYS A 276 -8.61 -8.03 -17.69
C LYS A 276 -9.66 -8.79 -18.50
N ARG A 277 -9.23 -9.56 -19.51
CA ARG A 277 -10.14 -10.39 -20.32
C ARG A 277 -10.88 -11.41 -19.47
N GLU A 278 -10.16 -12.09 -18.59
CA GLU A 278 -10.74 -13.12 -17.73
C GLU A 278 -11.71 -12.52 -16.69
N TRP A 279 -11.34 -11.42 -16.05
CA TRP A 279 -12.24 -10.73 -15.12
C TRP A 279 -13.51 -10.26 -15.82
N MET A 280 -13.41 -9.80 -17.08
CA MET A 280 -14.59 -9.47 -17.87
C MET A 280 -15.45 -10.70 -18.17
N ALA A 281 -14.84 -11.84 -18.49
CA ALA A 281 -15.55 -13.10 -18.69
C ALA A 281 -16.28 -13.57 -17.41
N GLN A 282 -15.65 -13.45 -16.24
CA GLN A 282 -16.27 -13.77 -14.94
C GLN A 282 -17.49 -12.89 -14.66
N ILE A 283 -17.40 -11.59 -14.93
CA ILE A 283 -18.55 -10.68 -14.82
C ILE A 283 -19.65 -11.11 -15.79
N GLN A 284 -19.35 -11.29 -17.08
CA GLN A 284 -20.35 -11.69 -18.09
C GLN A 284 -21.05 -13.01 -17.73
N ALA A 285 -20.30 -14.00 -17.25
CA ALA A 285 -20.84 -15.27 -16.80
C ALA A 285 -21.76 -15.10 -15.58
N SER A 286 -21.42 -14.19 -14.65
CA SER A 286 -22.26 -13.88 -13.49
C SER A 286 -23.56 -13.13 -13.87
N GLU A 287 -23.56 -12.42 -14.99
CA GLU A 287 -24.70 -11.66 -15.53
C GLU A 287 -25.55 -12.48 -16.53
N ALA A 288 -25.02 -13.60 -17.06
CA ALA A 288 -25.69 -14.40 -18.08
C ALA A 288 -27.05 -14.91 -17.57
N GLY A 289 -28.13 -14.45 -18.22
CA GLY A 289 -29.52 -14.78 -17.85
C GLY A 289 -30.25 -13.69 -17.06
N ARG A 290 -29.63 -12.53 -16.80
CA ARG A 290 -30.25 -11.42 -16.04
C ARG A 290 -30.28 -10.15 -16.88
N ARG A 291 -31.44 -9.88 -17.48
CA ARG A 291 -31.75 -8.60 -18.15
C ARG A 291 -32.32 -7.62 -17.13
N GLU A 292 -31.51 -7.01 -16.28
CA GLU A 292 -31.88 -5.76 -15.57
C GLU A 292 -30.70 -5.30 -14.72
N ASP A 293 -30.23 -4.06 -14.98
CA ASP A 293 -29.36 -3.18 -14.15
C ASP A 293 -28.22 -2.46 -14.92
N LEU A 294 -28.10 -2.60 -16.24
CA LEU A 294 -26.94 -2.05 -16.98
C LEU A 294 -27.07 -0.58 -17.46
N GLN A 295 -27.93 0.24 -16.84
CA GLN A 295 -28.05 1.67 -17.21
C GLN A 295 -28.01 2.61 -16.00
N LYS A 296 -27.05 2.43 -15.10
CA LYS A 296 -26.67 3.52 -14.19
C LYS A 296 -25.35 4.12 -14.64
N THR A 297 -25.40 5.38 -15.04
CA THR A 297 -24.21 6.19 -15.33
C THR A 297 -23.30 6.18 -14.11
N VAL A 298 -22.12 5.56 -14.22
CA VAL A 298 -21.15 5.44 -13.11
C VAL A 298 -20.34 6.73 -12.92
N ARG A 299 -20.17 7.52 -13.98
CA ARG A 299 -19.41 8.77 -13.99
C ARG A 299 -20.22 9.85 -14.68
N SER A 300 -20.52 10.93 -13.98
CA SER A 300 -21.06 12.16 -14.57
C SER A 300 -19.93 13.01 -15.14
N SER A 301 -20.23 13.85 -16.14
CA SER A 301 -19.30 14.90 -16.54
C SER A 301 -19.08 15.85 -15.36
N PRO A 302 -17.84 16.25 -15.04
CA PRO A 302 -17.60 17.29 -14.04
C PRO A 302 -18.37 18.56 -14.44
N GLU A 303 -19.13 19.13 -13.51
CA GLU A 303 -19.71 20.46 -13.73
C GLU A 303 -18.55 21.45 -13.90
N LYS A 304 -18.59 22.23 -14.98
CA LYS A 304 -17.54 23.21 -15.34
C LYS A 304 -17.54 24.41 -14.42
#